data_AF-A0A6J7E853-F1
#
_entry.id   AF-A0A6J7E853-F1
#
_cell.length_a   1.000
_cell.length_b   1.000
_cell.length_c   1.000
_cell.angle_alpha   90.00
_cell.angle_beta   90.00
_cell.angle_gamma   90.00
#
_symmetry.space_group_name_H-M   'P 1'
#
loop_
_entity.id
_entity.type
_entity.pdbx_description
1 polymer ?
#
loop_
_entity_poly.entity_id
_entity_poly.type
_entity_poly.pdbx_seq_one_letter_code
_entity_poly.pdbx_strand_id
1 'polypeptide(L)'
;MKWLAGCVVLVAIAAFGVAIYVVLDNRDPVPGDIAACTRREGLSAVRSRDGLAAMREDVLAGTVTVTRRWDWGKTKGALLGGPRDDYAVLVLWNVGTPSLAAARSARRVYERPADFPLVVIESESRALIACAQSA
;
A
#
# COMPACT_ATOMS: atom_id res chain seq x y z
N MET A 1 -11.78 -42.81 24.43
CA MET A 1 -11.26 -41.49 24.82
C MET A 1 -10.02 -41.03 24.03
N LYS A 2 -9.03 -41.89 23.73
CA LYS A 2 -7.82 -41.50 22.95
C LYS A 2 -8.07 -40.99 21.52
N TRP A 3 -9.11 -41.48 20.84
CA TRP A 3 -9.44 -41.08 19.46
C TRP A 3 -10.02 -39.66 19.33
N LEU A 4 -10.76 -39.19 20.33
CA LEU A 4 -11.31 -37.84 20.36
C LEU A 4 -10.22 -36.77 20.50
N ALA A 5 -9.17 -37.05 21.29
CA ALA A 5 -8.03 -36.15 21.44
C ALA A 5 -7.25 -35.97 20.12
N GLY A 6 -7.09 -37.05 19.34
CA GLY A 6 -6.42 -37.00 18.04
C GLY A 6 -7.17 -36.12 17.01
N CYS A 7 -8.50 -36.23 16.96
CA CYS A 7 -9.32 -35.41 16.05
C CYS A 7 -9.29 -33.92 16.41
N VAL A 8 -9.33 -33.58 17.72
CA VAL A 8 -9.28 -32.18 18.16
C VAL A 8 -7.95 -31.52 17.80
N VAL A 9 -6.82 -32.25 17.94
CA VAL A 9 -5.49 -31.75 17.57
C VAL A 9 -5.37 -31.51 16.07
N LEU A 10 -5.89 -32.43 15.23
CA LEU A 10 -5.88 -32.27 13.78
C LEU A 10 -6.71 -31.07 13.30
N VAL A 11 -7.90 -30.86 13.90
CA VAL A 11 -8.76 -29.71 13.57
C VAL A 11 -8.10 -28.40 14.01
N ALA A 12 -7.44 -28.37 15.17
CA ALA A 12 -6.72 -27.19 15.62
C ALA A 12 -5.58 -26.84 14.66
N ILE A 13 -4.74 -27.80 14.26
CA ILE A 13 -3.63 -27.57 13.32
C ILE A 13 -4.14 -27.07 11.96
N ALA A 14 -5.22 -27.66 11.44
CA ALA A 14 -5.84 -27.22 10.19
C ALA A 14 -6.39 -25.79 10.29
N ALA A 15 -7.04 -25.43 11.40
CA ALA A 15 -7.55 -24.08 11.62
C ALA A 15 -6.43 -23.05 11.75
N PHE A 16 -5.33 -23.39 12.43
CA PHE A 16 -4.13 -22.55 12.48
C PHE A 16 -3.46 -22.41 11.13
N GLY A 17 -3.37 -23.49 10.34
CA GLY A 17 -2.83 -23.46 8.99
C GLY A 17 -3.64 -22.56 8.05
N VAL A 18 -4.96 -22.64 8.10
CA VAL A 18 -5.87 -21.77 7.32
C VAL A 18 -5.79 -20.33 7.80
N ALA A 19 -5.74 -20.07 9.12
CA ALA A 19 -5.59 -18.72 9.65
C ALA A 19 -4.25 -18.09 9.24
N ILE A 20 -3.15 -18.84 9.31
CA ILE A 20 -1.81 -18.39 8.87
C ILE A 20 -1.80 -18.17 7.36
N TYR A 21 -2.40 -19.07 6.57
CA TYR A 21 -2.52 -18.93 5.13
C TYR A 21 -3.34 -17.68 4.76
N VAL A 22 -4.50 -17.47 5.40
CA VAL A 22 -5.33 -16.28 5.19
C VAL A 22 -4.60 -15.03 5.64
N VAL A 23 -3.82 -15.06 6.72
CA VAL A 23 -3.01 -13.92 7.16
C VAL A 23 -1.86 -13.65 6.20
N LEU A 24 -1.16 -14.68 5.69
CA LEU A 24 -0.04 -14.53 4.74
C LEU A 24 -0.52 -14.11 3.35
N ASP A 25 -1.59 -14.72 2.85
CA ASP A 25 -2.24 -14.36 1.58
C ASP A 25 -2.83 -12.93 1.65
N ASN A 26 -3.27 -12.49 2.85
CA ASN A 26 -3.67 -11.10 3.07
C ASN A 26 -2.51 -10.15 3.44
N ARG A 27 -1.31 -10.63 3.82
CA ARG A 27 -0.28 -9.74 4.39
C ARG A 27 0.64 -9.06 3.40
N ASP A 28 0.91 -9.58 2.21
CA ASP A 28 1.87 -8.88 1.35
C ASP A 28 1.62 -9.06 -0.14
N PRO A 29 0.94 -8.08 -0.77
CA PRO A 29 1.06 -7.83 -2.18
C PRO A 29 1.85 -6.53 -2.43
N VAL A 30 2.81 -6.15 -1.59
CA VAL A 30 3.82 -5.17 -2.03
C VAL A 30 4.93 -5.98 -2.72
N PRO A 31 5.25 -5.73 -4.00
CA PRO A 31 6.41 -6.37 -4.61
C PRO A 31 7.64 -6.14 -3.73
N GLY A 32 8.31 -7.23 -3.34
CA GLY A 32 9.36 -7.21 -2.33
C GLY A 32 10.48 -6.23 -2.65
N ASP A 33 10.74 -6.05 -3.94
CA ASP A 33 11.75 -5.12 -4.46
C ASP A 33 11.39 -3.66 -4.20
N ILE A 34 10.11 -3.28 -4.29
CA ILE A 34 9.66 -1.91 -3.98
C ILE A 34 9.83 -1.64 -2.49
N ALA A 35 9.38 -2.56 -1.62
CA ALA A 35 9.51 -2.41 -0.17
C ALA A 35 10.96 -2.46 0.31
N ALA A 36 11.84 -3.17 -0.40
CA ALA A 36 13.27 -3.17 -0.15
C ALA A 36 13.92 -1.86 -0.60
N CYS A 37 13.54 -1.36 -1.78
CA CYS A 37 14.05 -0.10 -2.32
C CYS A 37 13.66 1.09 -1.44
N THR A 38 12.38 1.23 -1.08
CA THR A 38 11.92 2.35 -0.24
C THR A 38 12.63 2.38 1.11
N ARG A 39 12.83 1.22 1.75
CA ARG A 39 13.63 1.12 2.99
C ARG A 39 15.09 1.49 2.79
N ARG A 40 15.71 1.07 1.69
CA ARG A 40 17.12 1.39 1.37
C ARG A 40 17.32 2.89 1.15
N GLU A 41 16.38 3.52 0.46
CA GLU A 41 16.36 4.95 0.19
C GLU A 41 15.93 5.79 1.41
N GLY A 42 15.59 5.15 2.54
CA GLY A 42 15.16 5.84 3.76
C GLY A 42 13.74 6.41 3.71
N LEU A 43 12.95 6.05 2.68
CA LEU A 43 11.60 6.55 2.48
C LEU A 43 10.64 5.87 3.45
N SER A 44 9.97 6.67 4.26
CA SER A 44 9.13 6.16 5.34
C SER A 44 7.69 5.92 4.87
N ALA A 45 7.18 4.73 5.12
CA ALA A 45 5.79 4.41 4.85
C ALA A 45 4.86 5.20 5.78
N VAL A 46 3.91 5.92 5.20
CA VAL A 46 2.94 6.72 5.93
C VAL A 46 1.68 5.91 6.19
N ARG A 47 1.24 5.90 7.46
CA ARG A 47 0.04 5.18 7.90
C ARG A 47 -1.04 6.09 8.50
N SER A 48 -0.76 7.39 8.66
CA SER A 48 -1.69 8.37 9.24
C SER A 48 -1.82 9.60 8.36
N ARG A 49 -2.91 10.36 8.57
CA ARG A 49 -3.18 11.61 7.83
C ARG A 49 -2.12 12.68 8.11
N ASP A 50 -1.55 12.68 9.30
CA ASP A 50 -0.54 13.67 9.71
C ASP A 50 0.76 13.50 8.92
N GLY A 51 1.13 12.26 8.57
CA GLY A 51 2.26 12.01 7.68
C GLY A 51 2.01 12.45 6.22
N LEU A 52 0.77 12.81 5.86
CA LEU A 52 0.38 13.34 4.55
C LEU A 52 -0.04 14.81 4.65
N ALA A 53 0.46 15.56 5.64
CA ALA A 53 0.07 16.95 5.86
C ALA A 53 0.27 17.84 4.62
N ALA A 54 1.34 17.61 3.84
CA ALA A 54 1.59 18.33 2.59
C ALA A 54 0.44 18.18 1.57
N MET A 55 -0.25 17.05 1.55
CA MET A 55 -1.38 16.82 0.64
C MET A 55 -2.66 17.55 1.07
N ARG A 56 -2.75 18.01 2.32
CA ARG A 56 -4.04 18.39 2.95
C ARG A 56 -4.80 19.43 2.15
N GLU A 57 -4.13 20.54 1.81
CA GLU A 57 -4.74 21.65 1.09
C GLU A 57 -5.14 21.22 -0.32
N ASP A 58 -4.23 20.55 -1.03
CA ASP A 58 -4.45 20.14 -2.42
C ASP A 58 -5.51 19.05 -2.59
N VAL A 59 -5.62 18.14 -1.62
CA VAL A 59 -6.68 17.14 -1.60
C VAL A 59 -8.05 17.78 -1.38
N LEU A 60 -8.13 18.80 -0.53
CA LEU A 60 -9.37 19.55 -0.30
C LEU A 60 -9.74 20.40 -1.53
N ALA A 61 -8.75 20.98 -2.19
CA ALA A 61 -8.91 21.74 -3.43
C ALA A 61 -9.18 20.84 -4.66
N GLY A 62 -8.90 19.53 -4.57
CA GLY A 62 -9.02 18.59 -5.69
C GLY A 62 -7.95 18.77 -6.77
N THR A 63 -6.80 19.36 -6.41
CA THR A 63 -5.70 19.68 -7.33
C THR A 63 -4.65 18.58 -7.45
N VAL A 64 -4.70 17.56 -6.59
CA VAL A 64 -3.79 16.40 -6.68
C VAL A 64 -4.05 15.59 -7.94
N THR A 65 -2.99 15.36 -8.71
CA THR A 65 -3.07 14.62 -9.97
C THR A 65 -2.38 13.27 -9.88
N VAL A 66 -2.83 12.31 -10.69
CA VAL A 66 -2.12 11.05 -10.88
C VAL A 66 -1.13 11.25 -12.03
N THR A 67 0.16 11.32 -11.71
CA THR A 67 1.23 11.59 -12.67
C THR A 67 1.73 10.33 -13.36
N ARG A 68 1.66 9.18 -12.67
CA ARG A 68 2.08 7.88 -13.23
C ARG A 68 1.28 6.72 -12.64
N ARG A 69 1.17 5.64 -13.39
CA ARG A 69 0.58 4.37 -12.94
C ARG A 69 1.47 3.19 -13.31
N TRP A 70 1.39 2.16 -12.50
CA TRP A 70 2.07 0.88 -12.70
C TRP A 70 1.11 -0.28 -12.47
N ASP A 71 1.35 -1.39 -13.15
CA ASP A 71 0.60 -2.62 -13.04
C ASP A 71 1.57 -3.80 -12.96
N TRP A 72 1.67 -4.40 -11.78
CA TRP A 72 2.47 -5.61 -11.50
C TRP A 72 1.55 -6.82 -11.30
N GLY A 73 0.38 -6.83 -11.95
CA GLY A 73 -0.59 -7.92 -11.87
C GLY A 73 -1.50 -7.79 -10.65
N LYS A 74 -1.17 -8.52 -9.57
CA LYS A 74 -1.98 -8.51 -8.32
C LYS A 74 -1.88 -7.18 -7.57
N THR A 75 -0.85 -6.40 -7.88
CA THR A 75 -0.56 -5.10 -7.28
C THR A 75 -0.46 -4.06 -8.35
N LYS A 76 -1.04 -2.90 -8.08
CA LYS A 76 -1.00 -1.72 -8.93
C LYS A 76 -0.46 -0.56 -8.12
N GLY A 77 0.12 0.40 -8.81
CA GLY A 77 0.73 1.58 -8.21
C GLY A 77 0.32 2.85 -8.91
N ALA A 78 0.35 3.95 -8.17
CA ALA A 78 0.13 5.28 -8.70
C ALA A 78 1.07 6.24 -8.00
N LEU A 79 1.57 7.19 -8.78
CA LEU A 79 2.26 8.35 -8.29
C LEU A 79 1.26 9.50 -8.29
N LEU A 80 1.03 10.08 -7.13
CA LEU A 80 0.25 11.30 -6.97
C LEU A 80 1.23 12.47 -6.87
N GLY A 81 0.94 13.57 -7.56
CA GLY A 81 1.73 14.80 -7.49
C GLY A 81 0.89 15.96 -6.95
N GLY A 82 1.52 16.80 -6.12
CA GLY A 82 1.00 18.13 -5.81
C GLY A 82 1.02 19.03 -7.06
N PRO A 83 0.15 20.04 -7.16
CA PRO A 83 0.08 20.93 -8.32
C PRO A 83 1.33 21.80 -8.51
N ARG A 84 2.19 21.91 -7.49
CA ARG A 84 3.44 22.67 -7.52
C ARG A 84 4.69 21.78 -7.62
N ASP A 85 4.51 20.47 -7.80
CA ASP A 85 5.59 19.48 -7.78
C ASP A 85 6.47 19.53 -6.52
N ASP A 86 5.90 19.99 -5.40
CA ASP A 86 6.53 20.14 -4.09
C ASP A 86 6.49 18.86 -3.24
N TYR A 87 5.63 17.92 -3.62
CA TYR A 87 5.63 16.56 -3.10
C TYR A 87 5.13 15.57 -4.14
N ALA A 88 5.52 14.31 -3.94
CA ALA A 88 5.03 13.15 -4.65
C ALA A 88 4.65 12.04 -3.66
N VAL A 89 3.59 11.30 -3.97
CA VAL A 89 3.12 10.18 -3.15
C VAL A 89 3.04 8.92 -3.99
N LEU A 90 3.86 7.92 -3.67
CA LEU A 90 3.70 6.58 -4.20
C LEU A 90 2.69 5.84 -3.35
N VAL A 91 1.64 5.35 -4.00
CA VAL A 91 0.63 4.52 -3.36
C VAL A 91 0.45 3.24 -4.14
N LEU A 92 0.44 2.12 -3.41
CA LEU A 92 0.16 0.80 -3.94
C LEU A 92 -1.22 0.34 -3.51
N TRP A 93 -1.90 -0.41 -4.36
CA TRP A 93 -3.16 -1.08 -4.04
C TRP A 93 -3.23 -2.44 -4.72
N ASN A 94 -4.03 -3.32 -4.15
CA ASN A 94 -4.31 -4.68 -4.58
C ASN A 94 -5.84 -4.92 -4.67
N VAL A 95 -6.25 -6.12 -5.06
CA VAL A 95 -7.67 -6.53 -5.22
C VAL A 95 -8.47 -6.41 -3.92
N GLY A 96 -7.84 -6.59 -2.75
CA GLY A 96 -8.46 -6.45 -1.43
C GLY A 96 -8.49 -5.03 -0.88
N THR A 97 -7.95 -4.05 -1.61
CA THR A 97 -7.89 -2.65 -1.18
C THR A 97 -8.65 -1.71 -2.11
N PRO A 98 -9.04 -0.52 -1.63
CA PRO A 98 -9.66 0.49 -2.46
C PRO A 98 -8.90 0.77 -3.77
N SER A 99 -9.55 0.54 -4.91
CA SER A 99 -8.98 0.91 -6.21
C SER A 99 -8.77 2.41 -6.32
N LEU A 100 -7.60 2.79 -6.88
CA LEU A 100 -7.26 4.18 -7.22
C LEU A 100 -7.61 4.57 -8.66
N ALA A 101 -8.43 3.76 -9.35
CA ALA A 101 -8.88 4.08 -10.70
C ALA A 101 -9.89 5.26 -10.74
N ALA A 102 -10.57 5.54 -9.63
CA ALA A 102 -11.64 6.54 -9.55
C ALA A 102 -11.13 7.98 -9.36
N ALA A 103 -11.90 8.98 -9.79
CA ALA A 103 -11.57 10.41 -9.71
C ALA A 103 -11.30 10.97 -8.29
N ARG A 104 -11.70 10.26 -7.22
CA ARG A 104 -11.48 10.66 -5.81
C ARG A 104 -10.38 9.85 -5.10
N SER A 105 -9.47 9.28 -5.87
CA SER A 105 -8.41 8.40 -5.40
C SER A 105 -7.47 9.09 -4.41
N ALA A 106 -7.00 10.31 -4.71
CA ALA A 106 -6.12 11.07 -3.83
C ALA A 106 -6.74 11.37 -2.45
N ARG A 107 -8.03 11.74 -2.43
CA ARG A 107 -8.75 12.00 -1.18
C ARG A 107 -8.82 10.78 -0.27
N ARG A 108 -9.03 9.59 -0.85
CA ARG A 108 -9.06 8.36 -0.08
C ARG A 108 -7.70 8.00 0.51
N VAL A 109 -6.62 8.16 -0.27
CA VAL A 109 -5.25 7.96 0.21
C VAL A 109 -4.95 8.88 1.39
N TYR A 110 -5.37 10.15 1.32
CA TYR A 110 -5.20 11.10 2.40
C TYR A 110 -6.06 10.78 3.64
N GLU A 111 -7.32 10.38 3.48
CA GLU A 111 -8.21 10.10 4.62
C GLU A 111 -7.88 8.79 5.33
N ARG A 112 -7.51 7.75 4.57
CA ARG A 112 -7.28 6.39 5.07
C ARG A 112 -6.01 5.76 4.46
N PRO A 113 -4.81 6.31 4.73
CA PRO A 113 -3.56 5.77 4.20
C PRO A 113 -3.27 4.34 4.69
N ALA A 114 -3.76 3.97 5.87
CA ALA A 114 -3.60 2.62 6.42
C ALA A 114 -4.36 1.53 5.63
N ASP A 115 -5.38 1.89 4.84
CA ASP A 115 -6.13 0.93 3.99
C ASP A 115 -5.29 0.45 2.80
N PHE A 116 -4.15 1.08 2.53
CA PHE A 116 -3.26 0.75 1.43
C PHE A 116 -2.05 -0.05 1.94
N PRO A 117 -1.56 -1.05 1.18
CA PRO A 117 -0.40 -1.83 1.56
C PRO A 117 0.86 -0.96 1.71
N LEU A 118 1.03 0.05 0.85
CA LEU A 118 2.13 0.99 0.90
C LEU A 118 1.66 2.38 0.48
N VAL A 119 2.01 3.38 1.28
CA VAL A 119 1.92 4.81 0.95
C VAL A 119 3.24 5.43 1.37
N VAL A 120 3.93 6.12 0.47
CA VAL A 120 5.19 6.81 0.74
C VAL A 120 5.08 8.21 0.16
N ILE A 121 5.47 9.23 0.91
CA ILE A 121 5.51 10.61 0.46
C ILE A 121 6.95 11.10 0.48
N GLU A 122 7.32 11.87 -0.53
CA GLU A 122 8.61 12.54 -0.64
C GLU A 122 8.46 13.91 -1.28
N SER A 123 9.42 14.79 -1.08
CA SER A 123 9.46 16.08 -1.78
C SER A 123 9.73 15.90 -3.28
N GLU A 124 10.53 14.89 -3.65
CA GLU A 124 10.87 14.60 -5.04
C GLU A 124 10.36 13.23 -5.49
N SER A 125 9.86 13.17 -6.73
CA SER A 125 9.35 11.92 -7.31
C SER A 125 10.43 10.93 -7.74
N ARG A 126 11.70 11.35 -7.84
CA ARG A 126 12.77 10.56 -8.47
C ARG A 126 13.01 9.22 -7.77
N ALA A 127 13.19 9.23 -6.44
CA ALA A 127 13.40 8.02 -5.65
C ALA A 127 12.18 7.09 -5.71
N LEU A 128 10.98 7.66 -5.62
CA LEU A 128 9.72 6.91 -5.71
C LEU A 128 9.56 6.21 -7.07
N ILE A 129 9.90 6.90 -8.16
CA ILE A 129 9.87 6.35 -9.51
C ILE A 129 10.89 5.22 -9.66
N ALA A 130 12.13 5.44 -9.20
CA ALA A 130 13.18 4.43 -9.28
C ALA A 130 12.78 3.15 -8.52
N CYS A 131 12.23 3.28 -7.32
CA CYS A 131 11.74 2.14 -6.55
C CYS A 131 10.53 1.44 -7.16
N ALA A 132 9.62 2.16 -7.82
CA ALA A 132 8.53 1.53 -8.55
C ALA A 132 9.04 0.77 -9.79
N GLN A 133 10.12 1.22 -10.43
CA GLN A 133 10.69 0.58 -11.61
C GLN A 133 11.55 -0.65 -11.30
N SER A 134 11.92 -0.89 -10.04
CA SER A 134 12.71 -2.05 -9.65
C SER A 134 11.90 -3.33 -9.46
N ALA A 135 10.60 -3.31 -9.75
CA ALA A 135 9.65 -4.40 -9.56
C ALA A 135 9.25 -5.12 -10.85
#